data_AF-A0A249P9Z2-F1
#
_entry.id   AF-A0A249P9Z2-F1
#
_cell.length_a   1.000
_cell.length_b   1.000
_cell.length_c   1.000
_cell.angle_alpha   90.00
_cell.angle_beta   90.00
_cell.angle_gamma   90.00
#
_symmetry.space_group_name_H-M   'P 1'
#
loop_
_entity.id
_entity.type
_entity.pdbx_description
1 polymer ?
#
loop_
_entity_poly.entity_id
_entity_poly.type
_entity_poly.pdbx_seq_one_letter_code
_entity_poly.pdbx_strand_id
1 'polypeptide(L)'
;MRAVVIGGGAPVWDELEQAESLCDFDLLIAINDAGAKYPGIVDYWVTLHPEKLGIWAKQRQENGFAPARHHVAHEDNTHAARRNAFPLSFMVPYTWPGSSGLFAVEVAIKKLGCEKIVLCGVPMTATPHFFDNVNWDAVAGFWDAWPIAYPHIKDKVRSMSGRTKELLGAPSRAWLE
;
A
#
# COMPACT_ATOMS: atom_id res chain seq x y z
N MET A 1 5.97 -3.42 15.83
CA MET A 1 6.38 -2.46 14.77
C MET A 1 5.12 -1.86 14.12
N ARG A 2 5.11 -0.53 13.97
CA ARG A 2 4.04 0.29 13.40
C ARG A 2 4.40 0.66 11.96
N ALA A 3 3.45 0.48 11.05
CA ALA A 3 3.63 0.88 9.65
C ALA A 3 2.47 1.76 9.18
N VAL A 4 2.78 2.68 8.28
CA VAL A 4 1.79 3.38 7.47
C VAL A 4 1.89 2.90 6.03
N VAL A 5 0.74 2.64 5.43
CA VAL A 5 0.61 2.25 4.02
C VAL A 5 -0.01 3.42 3.27
N ILE A 6 0.65 3.88 2.21
CA ILE A 6 0.13 4.92 1.32
C ILE A 6 -0.29 4.33 -0.04
N GLY A 7 -1.58 4.50 -0.35
CA GLY A 7 -2.23 4.00 -1.54
C GLY A 7 -2.47 5.06 -2.62
N GLY A 8 -3.27 4.69 -3.62
CA GLY A 8 -3.56 5.56 -4.76
C GLY A 8 -4.79 6.45 -4.60
N GLY A 9 -5.60 6.28 -3.56
CA GLY A 9 -6.84 7.04 -3.39
C GLY A 9 -6.60 8.54 -3.27
N ALA A 10 -7.53 9.35 -3.81
CA ALA A 10 -7.46 10.81 -3.76
C ALA A 10 -7.08 11.43 -2.39
N PRO A 11 -7.59 10.96 -1.24
CA PRO A 11 -7.30 11.60 0.06
C PRO A 11 -5.95 11.18 0.68
N VAL A 12 -5.08 10.44 -0.03
CA VAL A 12 -3.89 9.79 0.55
C VAL A 12 -2.98 10.75 1.34
N TRP A 13 -2.77 11.97 0.84
CA TRP A 13 -1.83 12.92 1.46
C TRP A 13 -2.41 13.51 2.76
N ASP A 14 -3.66 13.95 2.72
CA ASP A 14 -4.36 14.46 3.90
C ASP A 14 -4.52 13.36 4.97
N GLU A 15 -4.73 12.12 4.54
CA GLU A 15 -4.82 10.96 5.43
C GLU A 15 -3.48 10.58 6.04
N LEU A 16 -2.38 10.72 5.29
CA LEU A 16 -1.04 10.51 5.82
C LEU A 16 -0.72 11.53 6.91
N GLU A 17 -0.95 12.82 6.66
CA GLU A 17 -0.73 13.89 7.65
C GLU A 17 -1.55 13.64 8.92
N GLN A 18 -2.82 13.26 8.77
CA GLN A 18 -3.67 12.91 9.91
C GLN A 18 -3.14 11.69 10.66
N ALA A 19 -2.67 10.64 9.97
CA ALA A 19 -2.10 9.46 10.61
C ALA A 19 -0.80 9.79 11.38
N GLU A 20 0.08 10.59 10.80
CA GLU A 20 1.34 11.05 11.41
C GLU A 20 1.09 11.90 12.66
N SER A 21 -0.04 12.61 12.73
CA SER A 21 -0.45 13.32 13.96
C SER A 21 -0.80 12.40 15.14
N LEU A 22 -1.10 11.11 14.87
CA LEU A 22 -1.45 10.13 15.90
C LEU A 22 -0.21 9.49 16.53
N CYS A 23 0.82 9.19 15.73
CA CYS A 23 2.08 8.64 16.20
C CYS A 23 3.18 8.69 15.12
N ASP A 24 4.43 8.48 15.55
CA ASP A 24 5.51 8.13 14.64
C ASP A 24 5.38 6.68 14.14
N PHE A 25 5.65 6.46 12.86
CA PHE A 25 5.68 5.13 12.24
C PHE A 25 7.12 4.64 12.09
N ASP A 26 7.32 3.34 12.28
CA ASP A 26 8.63 2.72 12.12
C ASP A 26 8.94 2.44 10.64
N LEU A 27 7.90 2.25 9.81
CA LEU A 27 8.00 1.96 8.38
C LEU A 27 6.94 2.71 7.56
N LEU A 28 7.34 3.16 6.37
CA LEU A 28 6.42 3.61 5.32
C LEU A 28 6.42 2.64 4.13
N ILE A 29 5.23 2.15 3.79
CA ILE A 29 4.98 1.24 2.69
C ILE A 29 4.18 1.97 1.61
N ALA A 30 4.79 2.20 0.44
CA ALA A 30 4.12 2.86 -0.67
C ALA A 30 3.61 1.85 -1.70
N ILE A 31 2.43 2.12 -2.26
CA ILE A 31 1.81 1.27 -3.28
C ILE A 31 1.78 1.99 -4.62
N ASN A 32 2.23 1.30 -5.68
CA ASN A 32 2.10 1.76 -7.08
C ASN A 32 2.57 3.23 -7.24
N ASP A 33 1.77 4.09 -7.87
CA ASP A 33 2.07 5.50 -8.14
C ASP A 33 2.39 6.32 -6.88
N ALA A 34 1.90 5.93 -5.70
CA ALA A 34 2.22 6.65 -4.45
C ALA A 34 3.73 6.66 -4.17
N GLY A 35 4.43 5.56 -4.48
CA GLY A 35 5.87 5.50 -4.29
C GLY A 35 6.65 6.41 -5.26
N ALA A 36 6.09 6.75 -6.42
CA ALA A 36 6.73 7.67 -7.36
C ALA A 36 6.55 9.14 -6.94
N LYS A 37 5.49 9.41 -6.17
CA LYS A 37 4.95 10.76 -5.92
C LYS A 37 5.19 11.25 -4.49
N TYR A 38 5.35 10.35 -3.53
CA TYR A 38 5.66 10.71 -2.15
C TYR A 38 7.12 11.20 -2.02
N PRO A 39 7.37 12.43 -1.55
CA PRO A 39 8.73 12.99 -1.48
C PRO A 39 9.59 12.40 -0.36
N GLY A 40 8.97 11.79 0.66
CA GLY A 40 9.66 11.23 1.81
C GLY A 40 10.33 9.88 1.54
N ILE A 41 10.79 9.25 2.62
CA ILE A 41 11.44 7.95 2.59
C ILE A 41 10.38 6.87 2.31
N VAL A 42 10.65 6.01 1.32
CA VAL A 42 9.87 4.81 1.04
C VAL A 42 10.70 3.61 1.46
N ASP A 43 10.32 2.96 2.58
CA ASP A 43 11.01 1.75 3.05
C ASP A 43 10.69 0.57 2.13
N TYR A 44 9.41 0.40 1.79
CA TYR A 44 8.95 -0.69 0.93
C TYR A 44 8.02 -0.15 -0.14
N TRP A 45 8.38 -0.37 -1.41
CA TRP A 45 7.52 -0.11 -2.54
C TRP A 45 6.88 -1.42 -3.00
N VAL A 46 5.60 -1.59 -2.65
CA VAL A 46 4.85 -2.83 -2.88
C VAL A 46 3.94 -2.67 -4.09
N THR A 47 3.92 -3.66 -4.98
CA THR A 47 3.04 -3.61 -6.16
C THR A 47 2.60 -4.99 -6.66
N LEU A 48 1.43 -5.03 -7.31
CA LEU A 48 1.00 -6.14 -8.16
C LEU A 48 1.43 -5.95 -9.63
N HIS A 49 2.08 -4.83 -9.95
CA HIS A 49 2.49 -4.42 -11.29
C HIS A 49 4.01 -4.21 -11.38
N PRO A 50 4.83 -5.25 -11.16
CA PRO A 50 6.28 -5.12 -11.23
C PRO A 50 6.77 -4.62 -12.60
N GLU A 51 5.99 -4.82 -13.66
CA GLU A 51 6.26 -4.27 -15.00
C GLU A 51 6.26 -2.74 -15.07
N LYS A 52 5.61 -2.07 -14.12
CA LYS A 52 5.55 -0.61 -14.05
C LYS A 52 6.63 0.01 -13.18
N LEU A 53 7.31 -0.79 -12.33
CA LEU A 53 8.33 -0.30 -11.40
C LEU A 53 9.45 0.48 -12.08
N GLY A 54 9.90 0.06 -13.27
CA GLY A 54 10.94 0.79 -14.00
C GLY A 54 10.51 2.20 -14.39
N ILE A 55 9.26 2.36 -14.82
CA ILE A 55 8.68 3.67 -15.16
C ILE A 55 8.54 4.52 -13.90
N TRP A 56 7.99 3.94 -12.83
CA TRP A 56 7.78 4.67 -11.58
C TRP A 56 9.08 5.05 -10.87
N ALA A 57 10.09 4.18 -10.87
CA ALA A 57 11.41 4.47 -10.30
C ALA A 57 12.10 5.61 -11.07
N LYS A 58 11.97 5.63 -12.41
CA LYS A 58 12.44 6.76 -13.23
C LYS A 58 11.72 8.05 -12.86
N GLN A 59 10.40 8.02 -12.73
CA GLN A 59 9.63 9.20 -12.31
C GLN A 59 10.05 9.70 -10.92
N ARG A 60 10.26 8.78 -9.96
CA ARG A 60 10.75 9.12 -8.61
C ARG A 60 12.10 9.83 -8.66
N GLN A 61 13.01 9.34 -9.51
CA GLN A 61 14.32 9.95 -9.75
C GLN A 61 14.19 11.33 -10.41
N GLU A 62 13.34 11.47 -11.43
CA GLU A 62 13.07 12.75 -12.12
C GLU A 62 12.46 13.80 -11.17
N ASN A 63 11.69 13.36 -10.16
CA ASN A 63 11.17 14.22 -9.10
C ASN A 63 12.24 14.61 -8.06
N GLY A 64 13.47 14.08 -8.15
CA GLY A 64 14.55 14.35 -7.19
C GLY A 64 14.43 13.61 -5.86
N PHE A 65 13.57 12.58 -5.77
CA PHE A 65 13.38 11.81 -4.54
C PHE A 65 14.38 10.67 -4.41
N ALA A 66 14.79 10.35 -3.18
CA ALA A 66 15.67 9.21 -2.91
C ALA A 66 15.02 7.88 -3.33
N PRO A 67 15.76 6.90 -3.89
CA PRO A 67 15.18 5.62 -4.28
C PRO A 67 14.51 4.90 -3.09
N ALA A 68 13.47 4.10 -3.36
CA ALA A 68 12.88 3.24 -2.34
C ALA A 68 13.91 2.21 -1.85
N ARG A 69 13.91 1.88 -0.56
CA ARG A 69 14.89 0.94 0.02
C ARG A 69 14.67 -0.48 -0.48
N HIS A 70 13.40 -0.88 -0.60
CA HIS A 70 13.02 -2.20 -1.07
C HIS A 70 11.89 -2.13 -2.10
N HIS A 71 11.94 -3.02 -3.10
CA HIS A 71 10.88 -3.20 -4.09
C HIS A 71 10.32 -4.62 -3.95
N VAL A 72 9.00 -4.74 -3.81
CA VAL A 72 8.35 -6.01 -3.45
C VAL A 72 7.17 -6.26 -4.39
N ALA A 73 7.07 -7.48 -4.91
CA ALA A 73 5.96 -7.92 -5.74
C ALA A 73 5.49 -9.33 -5.36
N HIS A 74 4.43 -9.81 -6.00
CA HIS A 74 3.88 -11.14 -5.75
C HIS A 74 4.70 -12.24 -6.44
N GLU A 75 4.74 -13.46 -5.89
CA GLU A 75 5.51 -14.60 -6.46
C GLU A 75 4.99 -15.07 -7.83
N ASP A 76 3.69 -15.00 -8.08
CA ASP A 76 3.08 -15.45 -9.35
C ASP A 76 3.31 -14.50 -10.53
N ASN A 77 4.21 -13.52 -10.38
CA ASN A 77 4.47 -12.55 -11.42
C ASN A 77 5.36 -13.17 -12.51
N THR A 78 4.85 -13.21 -13.74
CA THR A 78 5.61 -13.72 -14.90
C THR A 78 6.64 -12.72 -15.43
N HIS A 79 6.65 -11.48 -14.89
CA HIS A 79 7.54 -10.42 -15.31
C HIS A 79 8.95 -10.54 -14.75
N ALA A 80 9.13 -11.11 -13.55
CA ALA A 80 10.43 -11.30 -12.91
C ALA A 80 11.38 -12.19 -13.73
N ALA A 81 10.84 -13.12 -14.52
CA ALA A 81 11.62 -14.00 -15.38
C ALA A 81 12.06 -13.37 -16.71
N ARG A 82 11.61 -12.14 -17.03
CA ARG A 82 11.91 -11.48 -18.32
C ARG A 82 13.31 -10.87 -18.32
N ARG A 83 13.97 -10.90 -19.48
CA ARG A 83 15.20 -10.14 -19.72
C ARG A 83 14.91 -8.66 -19.47
N ASN A 84 15.68 -8.00 -18.60
CA ASN A 84 15.50 -6.62 -18.15
C ASN A 84 14.31 -6.37 -17.19
N ALA A 85 13.85 -7.39 -16.47
CA ALA A 85 12.92 -7.17 -15.37
C ALA A 85 13.51 -6.19 -14.34
N PHE A 86 12.64 -5.35 -13.77
CA PHE A 86 13.05 -4.45 -12.70
C PHE A 86 13.50 -5.27 -11.48
N PRO A 87 14.63 -4.94 -10.83
CA PRO A 87 15.14 -5.72 -9.71
C PRO A 87 14.21 -5.63 -8.51
N LEU A 88 13.75 -6.79 -8.03
CA LEU A 88 12.95 -6.93 -6.81
C LEU A 88 13.85 -7.32 -5.64
N SER A 89 13.57 -6.79 -4.46
CA SER A 89 14.26 -7.19 -3.23
C SER A 89 13.84 -8.57 -2.76
N PHE A 90 12.54 -8.88 -2.85
CA PHE A 90 11.97 -10.20 -2.62
C PHE A 90 10.54 -10.27 -3.16
N MET A 91 9.98 -11.47 -3.19
CA MET A 91 8.60 -11.73 -3.59
C MET A 91 7.81 -12.33 -2.43
N VAL A 92 6.47 -12.19 -2.47
CA VAL A 92 5.55 -12.69 -1.45
C VAL A 92 4.41 -13.48 -2.12
N PRO A 93 3.98 -14.63 -1.57
CA PRO A 93 2.82 -15.33 -2.09
C PRO A 93 1.59 -14.43 -2.05
N TYR A 94 0.76 -14.46 -3.10
CA TYR A 94 -0.44 -13.63 -3.17
C TYR A 94 -1.67 -14.39 -2.68
N THR A 95 -1.78 -14.57 -1.36
CA THR A 95 -2.80 -15.47 -0.80
C THR A 95 -4.17 -14.83 -0.64
N TRP A 96 -4.22 -13.49 -0.60
CA TRP A 96 -5.48 -12.73 -0.57
C TRP A 96 -5.63 -11.96 -1.88
N PRO A 97 -6.20 -12.58 -2.94
CA PRO A 97 -6.22 -12.01 -4.29
C PRO A 97 -7.20 -10.83 -4.42
N GLY A 98 -6.83 -9.68 -3.85
CA GLY A 98 -7.60 -8.44 -3.83
C GLY A 98 -6.90 -7.26 -4.52
N SER A 99 -6.86 -6.11 -3.84
CA SER A 99 -6.18 -4.92 -4.34
C SER A 99 -4.71 -4.88 -3.93
N SER A 100 -3.90 -4.01 -4.57
CA SER A 100 -2.52 -3.76 -4.13
C SER A 100 -2.45 -3.25 -2.68
N GLY A 101 -3.51 -2.60 -2.19
CA GLY A 101 -3.66 -2.24 -0.77
C GLY A 101 -3.71 -3.43 0.16
N LEU A 102 -4.50 -4.45 -0.19
CA LEU A 102 -4.56 -5.69 0.59
C LEU A 102 -3.25 -6.49 0.50
N PHE A 103 -2.61 -6.49 -0.67
CA PHE A 103 -1.30 -7.11 -0.83
C PHE A 103 -0.23 -6.43 0.03
N ALA A 104 -0.22 -5.10 0.14
CA ALA A 104 0.68 -4.39 1.04
C ALA A 104 0.47 -4.76 2.52
N VAL A 105 -0.79 -4.98 2.94
CA VAL A 105 -1.11 -5.51 4.27
C VAL A 105 -0.54 -6.91 4.45
N GLU A 106 -0.67 -7.79 3.45
CA GLU A 106 -0.10 -9.13 3.48
C GLU A 106 1.43 -9.10 3.65
N VAL A 107 2.13 -8.26 2.88
CA VAL A 107 3.58 -8.05 3.00
C VAL A 107 3.94 -7.56 4.40
N ALA A 108 3.26 -6.52 4.89
CA ALA A 108 3.51 -5.92 6.20
C ALA A 108 3.39 -6.94 7.33
N ILE A 109 2.35 -7.77 7.31
CA ILE A 109 2.13 -8.78 8.37
C ILE A 109 3.10 -9.94 8.21
N LYS A 110 3.14 -10.58 7.03
CA LYS A 110 3.78 -11.89 6.86
C LYS A 110 5.29 -11.83 6.67
N LYS A 111 5.83 -10.71 6.18
CA LYS A 111 7.27 -10.57 5.90
C LYS A 111 7.94 -9.54 6.80
N LEU A 112 7.24 -8.48 7.16
CA LEU A 112 7.82 -7.39 7.95
C LEU A 112 7.53 -7.53 9.45
N GLY A 113 6.52 -8.32 9.85
CA GLY A 113 6.17 -8.47 11.26
C GLY A 113 5.49 -7.23 11.85
N CYS A 114 4.81 -6.43 11.02
CA CYS A 114 4.03 -5.30 11.48
C CYS A 114 2.83 -5.75 12.31
N GLU A 115 2.56 -5.04 13.40
CA GLU A 115 1.46 -5.35 14.32
C GLU A 115 0.39 -4.27 14.36
N LYS A 116 0.75 -3.05 13.95
CA LYS A 116 -0.15 -1.91 13.83
C LYS A 116 0.09 -1.28 12.46
N ILE A 117 -0.91 -1.34 11.59
CA ILE A 117 -0.84 -0.88 10.21
C ILE A 117 -1.97 0.13 9.99
N VAL A 118 -1.62 1.33 9.55
CA VAL A 118 -2.59 2.35 9.16
C VAL A 118 -2.63 2.47 7.64
N LEU A 119 -3.82 2.39 7.06
CA LEU A 119 -4.04 2.57 5.63
C LEU A 119 -4.48 4.01 5.33
N CYS A 120 -3.67 4.69 4.51
CA CYS A 120 -3.95 6.00 3.94
C CYS A 120 -4.07 5.85 2.41
N GLY A 121 -5.09 6.43 1.77
CA GLY A 121 -5.31 6.31 0.34
C GLY A 121 -5.77 4.92 -0.11
N VAL A 122 -6.37 4.12 0.78
CA VAL A 122 -6.92 2.79 0.46
C VAL A 122 -8.40 2.70 0.87
N PRO A 123 -9.28 3.59 0.37
CA PRO A 123 -10.68 3.63 0.83
C PRO A 123 -11.51 2.45 0.30
N MET A 124 -11.07 1.79 -0.77
CA MET A 124 -11.83 0.77 -1.49
C MET A 124 -13.24 1.24 -1.89
N THR A 125 -13.36 2.51 -2.26
CA THR A 125 -14.57 3.13 -2.84
C THR A 125 -14.37 3.44 -4.32
N ALA A 126 -15.46 3.63 -5.07
CA ALA A 126 -15.44 4.04 -6.47
C ALA A 126 -15.14 5.54 -6.61
N THR A 127 -14.07 5.99 -5.97
CA THR A 127 -13.58 7.37 -5.98
C THR A 127 -12.30 7.45 -6.81
N PRO A 128 -11.93 8.62 -7.32
CA PRO A 128 -10.71 8.78 -8.11
C PRO A 128 -9.43 8.45 -7.35
N HIS A 129 -8.37 8.21 -8.13
CA HIS A 129 -7.01 8.20 -7.60
C HIS A 129 -6.49 9.64 -7.42
N PHE A 130 -5.39 9.84 -6.69
CA PHE A 130 -4.83 11.19 -6.53
C PHE A 130 -4.20 11.74 -7.83
N PHE A 131 -3.92 10.89 -8.81
CA PHE A 131 -3.23 11.24 -10.06
C PHE A 131 -4.15 11.33 -11.28
N ASP A 132 -5.44 11.01 -11.13
CA ASP A 132 -6.45 11.14 -12.17
C ASP A 132 -7.80 11.60 -11.58
N ASN A 133 -8.73 12.00 -12.43
CA ASN A 133 -10.08 12.40 -12.01
C ASN A 133 -11.13 11.36 -12.42
N VAL A 134 -10.73 10.10 -12.63
CA VAL A 134 -11.61 9.04 -13.13
C VAL A 134 -11.98 8.11 -11.99
N ASN A 135 -13.28 7.84 -11.83
CA ASN A 135 -13.74 6.92 -10.81
C ASN A 135 -13.15 5.51 -11.01
N TRP A 136 -12.73 4.89 -9.92
CA TRP A 136 -12.18 3.54 -9.94
C TRP A 136 -13.29 2.48 -9.87
N ASP A 137 -13.99 2.25 -10.99
CA ASP A 137 -15.13 1.31 -11.03
C ASP A 137 -14.72 -0.16 -10.82
N ALA A 138 -13.46 -0.51 -11.11
CA ALA A 138 -12.93 -1.86 -10.90
C ALA A 138 -12.83 -2.25 -9.41
N VAL A 139 -13.03 -1.31 -8.47
CA VAL A 139 -12.98 -1.54 -7.02
C VAL A 139 -13.86 -2.70 -6.55
N ALA A 140 -15.00 -2.90 -7.22
CA ALA A 140 -15.95 -3.96 -6.86
C ALA A 140 -15.31 -5.36 -6.96
N GLY A 141 -14.53 -5.63 -8.02
CA GLY A 141 -13.89 -6.92 -8.23
C GLY A 141 -12.77 -7.24 -7.24
N PHE A 142 -12.26 -6.23 -6.52
CA PHE A 142 -11.20 -6.41 -5.52
C PHE A 142 -11.71 -6.45 -4.09
N TRP A 143 -12.97 -6.11 -3.85
CA TRP A 143 -13.52 -6.03 -2.51
C TRP A 143 -13.68 -7.40 -1.84
N ASP A 144 -14.07 -8.42 -2.60
CA ASP A 144 -14.42 -9.75 -2.05
C ASP A 144 -13.27 -10.43 -1.30
N ALA A 145 -12.02 -10.04 -1.57
CA ALA A 145 -10.85 -10.52 -0.85
C ALA A 145 -10.72 -9.94 0.57
N TRP A 146 -11.30 -8.76 0.86
CA TRP A 146 -11.17 -8.10 2.17
C TRP A 146 -11.90 -8.85 3.30
N PRO A 147 -13.16 -9.28 3.13
CA PRO A 147 -13.81 -10.16 4.12
C PRO A 147 -13.09 -11.48 4.35
N ILE A 148 -12.44 -12.04 3.31
CA ILE A 148 -11.65 -13.29 3.43
C ILE A 148 -10.39 -13.04 4.27
N ALA A 149 -9.71 -11.92 4.05
CA ALA A 149 -8.53 -11.55 4.84
C ALA A 149 -8.88 -11.08 6.26
N TYR A 150 -10.11 -10.62 6.50
CA TYR A 150 -10.54 -9.98 7.75
C TYR A 150 -10.14 -10.74 9.03
N PRO A 151 -10.32 -12.07 9.17
CA PRO A 151 -9.92 -12.81 10.37
C PRO A 151 -8.43 -12.70 10.69
N HIS A 152 -7.60 -12.40 9.70
CA HIS A 152 -6.14 -12.29 9.83
C HIS A 152 -5.65 -10.86 10.07
N ILE A 153 -6.46 -9.85 9.72
CA ILE A 153 -6.02 -8.44 9.69
C ILE A 153 -6.76 -7.55 10.69
N LYS A 154 -7.95 -7.95 11.18
CA LYS A 154 -8.84 -7.11 12.00
C LYS A 154 -8.20 -6.53 13.27
N ASP A 155 -7.22 -7.20 13.86
CA ASP A 155 -6.57 -6.76 15.09
C ASP A 155 -5.31 -5.92 14.82
N LYS A 156 -4.81 -5.93 13.58
CA LYS A 156 -3.53 -5.34 13.17
C LYS A 156 -3.68 -4.14 12.25
N VAL A 157 -4.83 -3.97 11.60
CA VAL A 157 -5.02 -2.96 10.56
C VAL A 157 -6.16 -2.01 10.90
N ARG A 158 -5.94 -0.72 10.66
CA ARG A 158 -6.97 0.33 10.67
C ARG A 158 -6.86 1.16 9.40
N SER A 159 -7.94 1.84 9.03
CA SER A 159 -7.96 2.69 7.84
C SER A 159 -8.55 4.06 8.11
N MET A 160 -8.03 5.06 7.42
CA MET A 160 -8.45 6.45 7.58
C MET A 160 -9.83 6.73 6.96
N SER A 161 -10.23 5.98 5.92
CA SER A 161 -11.47 6.27 5.17
C SER A 161 -12.09 5.06 4.46
N GLY A 162 -13.25 5.30 3.85
CA GLY A 162 -13.93 4.38 2.95
C GLY A 162 -14.41 3.07 3.59
N ARG A 163 -14.65 2.09 2.73
CA ARG A 163 -15.17 0.76 3.11
C ARG A 163 -14.17 -0.02 3.96
N THR A 164 -12.87 0.22 3.76
CA THR A 164 -11.82 -0.34 4.61
C THR A 164 -11.91 0.18 6.04
N LYS A 165 -12.20 1.48 6.25
CA LYS A 165 -12.48 2.02 7.60
C LYS A 165 -13.76 1.44 8.20
N GLU A 166 -14.81 1.26 7.41
CA GLU A 166 -16.05 0.63 7.89
C GLU A 166 -15.79 -0.80 8.38
N LEU A 167 -14.98 -1.57 7.65
CA LEU A 167 -14.64 -2.96 7.99
C LEU A 167 -13.67 -3.06 9.18
N LEU A 168 -12.63 -2.22 9.20
CA LEU A 168 -11.47 -2.37 10.10
C LEU A 168 -11.52 -1.42 11.30
N GLY A 169 -12.30 -0.35 11.23
CA GLY A 169 -12.28 0.77 12.15
C GLY A 169 -11.20 1.81 11.80
N ALA A 170 -11.35 2.99 12.40
CA ALA A 170 -10.38 4.08 12.30
C ALA A 170 -9.22 3.90 13.29
N PRO A 171 -8.00 4.37 12.97
CA PRO A 171 -6.92 4.39 13.94
C PRO A 171 -7.18 5.43 15.02
N SER A 172 -6.64 5.16 16.21
CA SER A 172 -6.61 6.11 17.32
C SER A 172 -5.25 6.01 18.01
N ARG A 173 -4.87 7.05 18.74
CA ARG A 173 -3.63 7.05 19.54
C ARG A 173 -3.60 5.84 20.50
N ALA A 174 -4.70 5.59 21.21
CA ALA A 174 -4.81 4.45 22.13
C ALA A 174 -4.71 3.08 21.44
N TRP A 175 -5.02 2.96 20.15
CA TRP A 175 -4.82 1.72 19.40
C TRP A 175 -3.37 1.57 18.90
N LEU A 176 -2.65 2.68 18.72
CA LEU A 176 -1.26 2.72 18.24
C LEU A 176 -0.22 2.58 19.36
N GLU A 177 -0.63 2.81 20.61
CA GLU A 177 0.08 2.46 21.84
C GLU A 177 0.06 0.93 22.11
#